data_AF-A0A1M5WK75-F1
#
_entry.id   AF-A0A1M5WK75-F1
#
_cell.length_a   1.000
_cell.length_b   1.000
_cell.length_c   1.000
_cell.angle_alpha   90.00
_cell.angle_beta   90.00
_cell.angle_gamma   90.00
#
_symmetry.space_group_name_H-M   'P 1'
#
loop_
_entity.id
_entity.type
_entity.pdbx_description
1 polymer ?
#
loop_
_entity_poly.entity_id
_entity_poly.type
_entity_poly.pdbx_seq_one_letter_code
_entity_poly.pdbx_strand_id
1 'polypeptide(L)'
;MRNIYNKGNFRAGEDGKISQELRKYGNKKWRRTQKAAIEDQLSETFKFKKARKSRHKIIWVKITKEFNGKKQSDYRGFYSEKEFANVLKGPNILRYFYIKNKNRNK
;
A
#
# COMPACT_ATOMS: atom_id res chain seq x y z
N MET A 1 -10.99 -56.68 3.43
CA MET A 1 -11.80 -56.01 4.48
C MET A 1 -11.75 -54.51 4.26
N ARG A 2 -12.89 -53.85 4.01
CA ARG A 2 -12.95 -52.37 3.90
C ARG A 2 -12.88 -51.77 5.30
N ASN A 3 -12.03 -50.77 5.48
CA ASN A 3 -11.76 -50.18 6.78
C ASN A 3 -12.96 -49.30 7.23
N ILE A 4 -13.60 -49.68 8.34
CA ILE A 4 -14.84 -49.13 8.89
C ILE A 4 -14.56 -47.90 9.77
N TYR A 5 -13.35 -47.31 9.70
CA TYR A 5 -13.05 -46.07 10.42
C TYR A 5 -13.79 -44.89 9.77
N ASN A 6 -15.01 -44.69 10.23
CA ASN A 6 -15.98 -43.62 10.01
C ASN A 6 -15.35 -42.27 9.63
N LYS A 7 -15.04 -42.13 8.34
CA LYS A 7 -15.05 -40.85 7.66
C LYS A 7 -16.44 -40.76 7.03
N GLY A 8 -17.39 -40.11 7.72
CA GLY A 8 -18.73 -39.88 7.19
C GLY A 8 -18.69 -39.28 5.77
N ASN A 9 -19.79 -39.34 5.02
CA ASN A 9 -19.85 -39.05 3.56
C ASN A 9 -19.06 -37.80 3.10
N PHE A 10 -18.91 -36.80 3.96
CA PHE A 10 -18.14 -35.57 3.72
C PHE A 10 -16.60 -35.70 3.73
N ARG A 11 -16.01 -36.86 4.06
CA ARG A 11 -14.54 -37.02 4.14
C ARG A 11 -13.96 -38.05 3.18
N ALA A 12 -14.79 -38.75 2.40
CA ALA A 12 -14.35 -39.82 1.51
C ALA A 12 -15.06 -39.73 0.15
N GLY A 13 -14.84 -38.66 -0.63
CA GLY A 13 -15.38 -38.57 -2.00
C GLY A 13 -15.48 -37.15 -2.57
N GLU A 14 -16.08 -37.06 -3.76
CA GLU A 14 -16.36 -35.82 -4.52
C GLU A 14 -17.07 -34.74 -3.69
N ASP A 15 -17.96 -35.14 -2.77
CA ASP A 15 -18.75 -34.23 -1.91
C ASP A 15 -17.97 -33.63 -0.72
N GLY A 16 -16.75 -34.12 -0.46
CA GLY A 16 -15.87 -33.59 0.59
C GLY A 16 -14.95 -32.46 0.11
N LYS A 17 -14.92 -32.18 -1.19
CA LYS A 17 -14.06 -31.15 -1.79
C LYS A 17 -14.85 -29.85 -1.94
N ILE A 18 -14.46 -28.84 -1.16
CA ILE A 18 -15.01 -27.49 -1.30
C ILE A 18 -14.82 -27.01 -2.74
N SER A 19 -15.91 -26.58 -3.39
CA SER A 19 -15.87 -26.07 -4.77
C SER A 19 -14.88 -24.90 -4.91
N GLN A 20 -14.32 -24.70 -6.11
CA GLN A 20 -13.38 -23.58 -6.35
C GLN A 20 -14.01 -22.22 -6.03
N GLU A 21 -15.31 -22.07 -6.26
CA GLU A 21 -16.06 -20.85 -5.97
C GLU A 21 -16.18 -20.60 -4.47
N LEU A 22 -16.50 -21.62 -3.68
CA LEU A 22 -16.48 -21.52 -2.21
C LEU A 22 -15.05 -21.31 -1.67
N ARG A 23 -14.02 -21.78 -2.39
CA ARG A 23 -12.63 -21.46 -2.05
C ARG A 23 -12.27 -20.00 -2.31
N LYS A 24 -12.85 -19.39 -3.35
CA LYS A 24 -12.55 -18.03 -3.81
C LYS A 24 -13.40 -16.97 -3.10
N TYR A 25 -14.68 -17.25 -2.90
CA TYR A 25 -15.69 -16.30 -2.41
C TYR A 25 -16.29 -16.68 -1.05
N GLY A 26 -16.18 -17.95 -0.63
CA GLY A 26 -16.67 -18.38 0.69
C GLY A 26 -15.86 -17.76 1.83
N ASN A 27 -16.50 -17.41 2.93
CA ASN A 27 -15.82 -16.73 4.04
C ASN A 27 -14.71 -17.63 4.63
N LYS A 28 -13.48 -17.11 4.71
CA LYS A 28 -12.30 -17.87 5.19
C LYS A 28 -12.56 -18.47 6.59
N LYS A 29 -13.31 -17.75 7.44
CA LYS A 29 -13.68 -18.14 8.81
C LYS A 29 -14.35 -19.52 8.89
N TRP A 30 -15.24 -19.85 7.95
CA TRP A 30 -16.00 -21.12 7.97
C TRP A 30 -15.24 -22.30 7.35
N ARG A 31 -14.04 -22.05 6.77
CA ARG A 31 -13.18 -23.06 6.15
C ARG A 31 -11.93 -23.39 6.98
N ARG A 32 -11.80 -22.80 8.17
CA ARG A 32 -10.62 -23.00 9.04
C ARG A 32 -10.68 -24.36 9.72
N THR A 33 -9.57 -25.07 9.71
CA THR A 33 -9.35 -26.24 10.58
C THR A 33 -8.96 -25.75 11.99
N GLN A 34 -9.19 -26.57 13.02
CA GLN A 34 -8.79 -26.23 14.40
C GLN A 34 -7.30 -25.84 14.47
N LYS A 35 -6.43 -26.57 13.77
CA LYS A 35 -5.00 -26.24 13.66
C LYS A 35 -4.75 -24.85 13.09
N ALA A 36 -5.43 -24.48 12.00
CA ALA A 36 -5.28 -23.16 11.39
C ALA A 36 -5.83 -22.03 12.26
N ALA A 37 -6.87 -22.29 13.07
CA ALA A 37 -7.40 -21.32 14.03
C ALA A 37 -6.43 -21.08 15.21
N ILE A 38 -5.80 -22.15 15.71
CA ILE A 38 -4.77 -22.08 16.76
C ILE A 38 -3.53 -21.35 16.25
N GLU A 39 -3.06 -21.64 15.03
CA GLU A 39 -1.94 -20.92 14.41
C GLU A 39 -2.24 -19.43 14.22
N ASP A 40 -3.46 -19.05 13.82
CA ASP A 40 -3.87 -17.64 13.68
C ASP A 40 -3.85 -16.93 15.04
N GLN A 41 -4.41 -17.55 16.08
CA GLN A 41 -4.41 -17.04 17.47
C GLN A 41 -2.99 -16.89 18.03
N LEU A 42 -2.08 -17.82 17.71
CA LEU A 42 -0.67 -17.74 18.10
C LEU A 42 0.08 -16.65 17.31
N SER A 43 -0.33 -16.38 16.06
CA SER A 43 0.29 -15.37 15.18
C SER A 43 -0.12 -13.92 15.49
N GLU A 44 -1.18 -13.72 16.29
CA GLU A 44 -1.67 -12.39 16.71
C GLU A 44 -0.75 -11.70 17.74
N THR A 45 0.27 -12.38 18.27
CA THR A 45 0.98 -11.91 19.47
C THR A 45 1.87 -10.68 19.30
N PHE A 46 2.37 -10.31 18.11
CA PHE A 46 2.80 -8.93 17.77
C PHE A 46 3.41 -8.91 16.37
N LYS A 47 2.73 -8.31 15.39
CA LYS A 47 3.41 -7.90 14.15
C LYS A 47 4.01 -6.52 14.39
N PHE A 48 5.31 -6.45 14.67
CA PHE A 48 6.06 -5.18 14.67
C PHE A 48 5.94 -4.54 13.27
N LYS A 49 4.96 -3.63 13.10
CA LYS A 49 4.91 -2.77 11.93
C LYS A 49 6.09 -1.83 12.04
N LYS A 50 7.16 -2.10 11.29
CA LYS A 50 8.30 -1.17 11.17
C LYS A 50 7.71 0.19 10.81
N ALA A 51 7.87 1.18 11.69
CA ALA A 51 7.42 2.53 11.44
C ALA A 51 8.07 3.02 10.13
N ARG A 52 7.25 3.46 9.17
CA ARG A 52 7.76 3.99 7.92
C ARG A 52 8.51 5.27 8.24
N LYS A 53 9.83 5.28 8.10
CA LYS A 53 10.64 6.50 8.26
C LYS A 53 10.08 7.56 7.32
N SER A 54 9.74 8.73 7.86
CA SER A 54 9.35 9.89 7.05
C SER A 54 10.54 10.25 6.16
N ARG A 55 10.34 10.26 4.85
CA ARG A 55 11.39 10.72 3.94
C ARG A 55 11.49 12.24 4.11
N HIS A 56 12.70 12.77 4.18
CA HIS A 56 12.93 14.21 4.18
C HIS A 56 13.01 14.72 2.73
N LYS A 57 12.40 15.87 2.48
CA LYS A 57 12.47 16.55 1.18
C LYS A 57 13.85 17.21 1.05
N ILE A 58 14.58 16.84 0.00
CA ILE A 58 15.98 17.23 -0.22
C ILE A 58 16.06 18.55 -1.02
N ILE A 59 15.14 18.73 -1.98
CA ILE A 59 15.18 19.85 -2.92
C ILE A 59 14.02 20.78 -2.59
N TRP A 60 14.31 22.07 -2.38
CA TRP A 60 13.30 23.11 -2.17
C TRP A 60 13.37 24.13 -3.29
N VAL A 61 12.21 24.42 -3.88
CA VAL A 61 12.12 25.25 -5.08
C VAL A 61 10.92 26.17 -4.99
N LYS A 62 11.10 27.43 -5.40
CA LYS A 62 10.00 28.33 -5.73
C LYS A 62 9.68 28.16 -7.22
N ILE A 63 8.48 27.73 -7.55
CA ILE A 63 8.05 27.52 -8.95
C ILE A 63 6.99 28.56 -9.27
N THR A 64 7.21 29.34 -10.33
CA THR A 64 6.21 30.26 -10.86
C THR A 64 5.47 29.59 -12.00
N LYS A 65 4.14 29.57 -11.89
CA LYS A 65 3.23 29.10 -12.94
C LYS A 65 2.39 30.25 -13.46
N GLU A 66 1.97 30.15 -14.71
CA GLU A 66 1.00 31.06 -15.31
C GLU A 66 -0.25 30.28 -15.68
N PHE A 67 -1.40 30.79 -15.23
CA PHE A 67 -2.69 30.22 -15.58
C PHE A 67 -3.65 31.38 -15.86
N ASN A 68 -4.24 31.39 -17.06
CA ASN A 68 -5.17 32.42 -17.51
C ASN A 68 -4.65 33.86 -17.32
N GLY A 69 -3.39 34.10 -17.69
CA GLY A 69 -2.73 35.42 -17.57
C GLY A 69 -2.34 35.83 -16.15
N LYS A 70 -2.65 35.02 -15.13
CA LYS A 70 -2.24 35.26 -13.74
C LYS A 70 -1.02 34.43 -13.39
N LYS A 71 0.01 35.10 -12.88
CA LYS A 71 1.25 34.47 -12.40
C LYS A 71 1.13 34.17 -10.91
N GLN A 72 1.30 32.90 -10.54
CA GLN A 72 1.31 32.45 -9.15
C GLN A 72 2.63 31.76 -8.84
N SER A 73 3.18 32.00 -7.65
CA SER A 73 4.42 31.35 -7.20
C SER A 73 4.14 30.42 -6.02
N ASP A 74 4.51 29.15 -6.18
CA ASP A 74 4.35 28.11 -5.17
C ASP A 74 5.72 27.70 -4.60
N TYR A 75 5.78 27.49 -3.29
CA TYR A 75 6.94 26.91 -2.62
C TYR A 75 6.73 25.40 -2.47
N ARG A 76 7.57 24.60 -3.13
CA ARG A 76 7.42 23.14 -3.12
C ARG A 76 8.76 22.46 -2.85
N GLY A 77 8.70 21.38 -2.08
CA GLY A 77 9.84 20.52 -1.82
C GLY A 77 9.64 19.13 -2.41
N PHE A 78 10.73 18.54 -2.92
CA PHE A 78 10.78 17.26 -3.63
C PHE A 78 11.73 16.27 -2.95
N TYR A 79 11.45 14.98 -3.12
CA TYR A 79 12.27 13.90 -2.53
C TYR A 79 13.40 13.45 -3.45
N SER A 80 13.29 13.71 -4.76
CA SER A 80 14.28 13.31 -5.76
C SER A 80 14.31 14.28 -6.93
N GLU A 81 15.43 14.29 -7.65
CA GLU A 81 15.58 15.06 -8.89
C GLU A 81 14.61 14.60 -9.97
N LYS A 82 14.31 13.29 -10.05
CA LYS A 82 13.34 12.75 -11.01
C LYS A 82 11.94 13.32 -10.81
N GLU A 83 11.50 13.39 -9.55
CA GLU A 83 10.21 13.99 -9.18
C GLU A 83 10.16 15.48 -9.56
N PHE A 84 11.25 16.20 -9.30
CA PHE A 84 11.36 17.61 -9.65
C PHE A 84 11.33 17.83 -11.18
N ALA A 85 12.14 17.08 -11.93
CA ALA A 85 12.19 17.14 -13.39
C ALA A 85 10.83 16.84 -14.02
N ASN A 86 10.08 15.87 -13.48
CA ASN A 86 8.73 15.57 -13.96
C ASN A 86 7.76 16.74 -13.75
N VAL A 87 7.86 17.47 -12.63
CA VAL A 87 7.03 18.66 -12.43
C VAL A 87 7.40 19.75 -13.43
N LEU A 88 8.69 19.99 -13.68
CA LEU A 88 9.15 21.02 -14.63
C LEU A 88 8.69 20.80 -16.08
N LYS A 89 8.36 19.56 -16.47
CA LYS A 89 7.77 19.26 -17.79
C LYS A 89 6.35 19.79 -17.97
N GLY A 90 5.72 20.32 -16.92
CA GLY A 90 4.38 20.89 -16.99
C GLY A 90 4.33 22.13 -17.89
N PRO A 91 3.30 22.26 -18.76
CA PRO A 91 3.24 23.31 -19.78
C PRO A 91 3.10 24.73 -19.19
N ASN A 92 2.60 24.85 -17.96
CA ASN A 92 2.27 26.13 -17.36
C ASN A 92 3.38 26.69 -16.45
N ILE A 93 4.60 26.16 -16.55
CA ILE A 93 5.73 26.57 -15.71
C ILE A 93 6.58 27.60 -16.45
N LEU A 94 6.76 28.78 -15.87
CA LEU A 94 7.63 29.81 -16.44
C LEU A 94 9.07 29.68 -15.96
N ARG A 95 9.23 29.57 -14.64
CA ARG A 95 10.54 29.66 -14.00
C ARG A 95 10.55 28.99 -12.64
N TYR A 96 11.75 28.63 -12.21
CA TYR A 96 11.98 28.05 -10.90
C TYR A 96 13.27 28.57 -10.29
N PHE A 97 13.31 28.63 -8.96
CA PHE A 97 14.49 29.04 -8.18
C PHE A 97 14.74 28.06 -7.04
N TYR A 98 15.97 27.58 -6.90
CA TYR A 98 16.38 26.75 -5.77
C TYR A 98 16.45 27.58 -4.49
N ILE A 99 15.99 26.99 -3.39
CA ILE A 99 15.99 27.63 -2.07
C ILE A 99 16.98 26.89 -1.19
N LYS A 100 18.06 27.58 -0.83
CA LYS A 100 19.11 27.01 0.02
C LYS A 100 18.71 26.92 1.50
N ASN A 101 17.86 27.83 1.97
CA ASN A 101 17.42 27.92 3.37
C ASN A 101 15.91 28.11 3.48
N LYS A 102 15.20 27.09 3.96
CA LYS A 102 13.75 27.13 4.20
C LYS A 102 13.35 28.12 5.31
N ASN A 103 14.25 28.38 6.27
CA ASN A 103 13.94 29.12 7.50
C ASN A 103 14.07 30.65 7.42
N ARG A 104 14.37 31.23 6.26
CA ARG A 104 14.56 32.70 6.13
C ARG A 104 13.29 33.51 5.83
N ASN A 105 12.17 32.85 5.54
CA ASN A 105 10.92 33.53 5.19
C ASN A 105 9.84 33.22 6.24
N LYS A 106 10.08 33.59 7.50
CA LYS A 106 9.06 33.58 8.55
C LYS A 106 8.76 35.02 8.94
#